data_AF-A0A961ULA0-F1
#
_entry.id   AF-A0A961ULA0-F1
#
_cell.length_a   1.000
_cell.length_b   1.000
_cell.length_c   1.000
_cell.angle_alpha   90.00
_cell.angle_beta   90.00
_cell.angle_gamma   90.00
#
_symmetry.space_group_name_H-M   'P 1'
#
loop_
_entity.id
_entity.type
_entity.pdbx_description
1 polymer ?
#
loop_
_entity_poly.entity_id
_entity_poly.type
_entity_poly.pdbx_seq_one_letter_code
_entity_poly.pdbx_strand_id
1 'polypeptide(L)' 'GKLIVHGKSRNECLMRLRRALSEFVIDGIQTTIPLFSELVNNGDIADGRYDIHWLESYLADKQDD' A
#
# COMPACT_ATOMS: atom_id res chain seq x y z
N GLY A 1 2.36 -14.26 4.53
CA GLY A 1 3.43 -13.74 5.42
C GLY A 1 3.06 -12.35 5.93
N LYS A 2 3.87 -11.75 6.79
CA LYS A 2 3.71 -10.35 7.24
C LYS A 2 4.97 -9.57 6.89
N LEU A 3 4.84 -8.43 6.23
CA LEU A 3 5.93 -7.47 5.99
C LEU A 3 5.76 -6.32 6.98
N ILE A 4 6.74 -6.15 7.88
CA ILE A 4 6.72 -5.10 8.90
C ILE A 4 7.92 -4.19 8.66
N VAL A 5 7.68 -2.89 8.53
CA VAL A 5 8.73 -1.88 8.41
C VAL A 5 8.73 -0.98 9.65
N HIS A 6 9.90 -0.48 10.00
CA HIS A 6 10.07 0.48 11.09
C HIS A 6 10.90 1.67 10.60
N GLY A 7 10.69 2.83 11.21
CA GLY A 7 11.35 4.09 10.88
C GLY A 7 11.06 5.12 11.98
N LYS A 8 11.80 6.24 11.99
CA LYS A 8 11.65 7.30 12.99
C LYS A 8 10.44 8.19 12.73
N SER A 9 9.92 8.19 11.50
CA SER A 9 8.74 8.94 11.10
C SER A 9 7.84 8.12 10.18
N ARG A 10 6.57 8.53 10.06
CA ARG A 10 5.63 7.93 9.11
C ARG A 10 6.16 7.95 7.68
N ASN A 11 6.72 9.08 7.25
CA ASN A 11 7.26 9.22 5.90
C ASN A 11 8.43 8.26 5.66
N GLU A 12 9.35 8.13 6.62
CA GLU A 12 10.44 7.15 6.55
C GLU A 12 9.91 5.72 6.45
N CYS A 13 8.89 5.35 7.24
CA CYS A 13 8.25 4.03 7.13
C CYS A 13 7.63 3.80 5.75
N LEU A 14 6.90 4.78 5.20
CA LEU A 14 6.29 4.67 3.87
C LEU A 14 7.35 4.53 2.77
N MET A 15 8.45 5.29 2.84
CA MET A 15 9.57 5.13 1.91
C MET A 15 10.22 3.75 1.99
N ARG A 16 10.45 3.23 3.19
CA ARG A 16 10.99 1.87 3.40
C ARG A 16 10.02 0.81 2.88
N LEU A 17 8.72 0.98 3.10
CA LEU A 17 7.68 0.08 2.61
C LEU A 17 7.64 0.06 1.08
N ARG A 18 7.69 1.22 0.41
CA ARG A 18 7.76 1.33 -1.06
C ARG A 18 8.92 0.51 -1.62
N ARG A 19 10.12 0.72 -1.06
CA ARG A 19 11.31 -0.03 -1.47
C ARG A 19 11.15 -1.53 -1.23
N ALA A 20 10.70 -1.91 -0.04
CA ALA A 20 10.52 -3.32 0.31
C ALA A 20 9.52 -4.02 -0.62
N LEU A 21 8.40 -3.37 -0.97
CA LEU A 21 7.42 -3.89 -1.92
C LEU A 21 7.98 -3.98 -3.34
N SER A 22 8.79 -3.02 -3.79
CA SER A 22 9.40 -3.04 -5.13
C SER A 22 10.43 -4.16 -5.33
N GLU A 23 11.06 -4.61 -4.23
CA GLU A 23 12.02 -5.71 -4.22
C GLU A 23 11.34 -7.06 -3.87
N PHE A 24 10.04 -7.06 -3.55
CA PHE A 24 9.33 -8.25 -3.08
C PHE A 24 8.91 -9.14 -4.26
N VAL A 25 9.66 -10.22 -4.47
CA VAL A 25 9.37 -11.20 -5.54
C VAL A 25 8.71 -12.44 -4.95
N ILE A 26 7.49 -12.73 -5.39
CA ILE A 26 6.78 -14.00 -5.16
C ILE A 26 6.41 -14.55 -6.53
N ASP A 27 6.74 -15.82 -6.78
CA ASP A 27 6.41 -16.52 -8.01
C ASP A 27 5.36 -17.62 -7.75
N GLY A 28 4.62 -17.98 -8.79
CA GLY A 28 3.69 -19.12 -8.81
C GLY A 28 2.29 -18.87 -8.25
N ILE A 29 1.99 -17.69 -7.72
CA ILE A 29 0.65 -17.32 -7.22
C ILE A 29 0.33 -15.83 -7.43
N GLN A 30 -0.95 -15.49 -7.52
CA GLN A 30 -1.38 -14.10 -7.42
C GLN A 30 -1.22 -13.61 -5.98
N THR A 31 -0.84 -12.33 -5.83
CA THR A 31 -0.58 -11.72 -4.53
C THR A 31 -1.21 -10.35 -4.43
N THR A 32 -1.35 -9.85 -3.21
CA THR A 32 -1.83 -8.49 -2.93
C THR A 32 -0.73 -7.43 -3.02
N ILE A 33 0.49 -7.79 -3.45
CA ILE A 33 1.62 -6.86 -3.59
C ILE A 33 1.26 -5.67 -4.51
N PRO A 34 0.60 -5.86 -5.68
CA PRO A 34 0.20 -4.74 -6.53
C PRO A 34 -0.72 -3.74 -5.81
N LEU A 35 -1.73 -4.26 -5.07
CA LEU A 35 -2.63 -3.42 -4.27
C LEU A 35 -1.85 -2.62 -3.23
N PHE A 36 -0.98 -3.26 -2.44
CA PHE A 36 -0.20 -2.55 -1.42
C PHE A 36 0.80 -1.55 -2.02
N SER A 37 1.36 -1.82 -3.20
CA SER A 37 2.21 -0.89 -3.94
C SER A 37 1.45 0.36 -4.37
N GLU A 38 0.20 0.20 -4.78
CA GLU A 38 -0.67 1.32 -5.12
C GLU A 38 -1.05 2.13 -3.87
N LEU A 39 -1.50 1.46 -2.81
CA LEU A 39 -1.89 2.09 -1.55
C LEU A 39 -0.75 2.90 -0.93
N VAL A 40 0.48 2.38 -0.90
CA VAL A 40 1.61 3.13 -0.33
C VAL A 40 1.95 4.38 -1.16
N ASN A 41 1.58 4.44 -2.43
CA ASN A 41 1.77 5.60 -3.30
C ASN A 41 0.57 6.56 -3.35
N ASN A 42 -0.55 6.19 -2.72
CA ASN A 42 -1.75 7.02 -2.64
C ASN A 42 -1.55 8.20 -1.66
N GLY A 43 -2.01 9.39 -2.05
CA GLY A 43 -1.92 10.62 -1.25
C GLY A 43 -2.72 10.57 0.05
N ASP A 44 -3.90 9.96 0.05
CA ASP A 44 -4.73 9.82 1.24
C ASP A 44 -4.09 8.89 2.27
N ILE A 45 -3.41 7.84 1.81
CA ILE A 45 -2.58 7.02 2.68
C ILE A 45 -1.42 7.85 3.23
N ALA A 46 -0.67 8.56 2.38
CA ALA A 46 0.45 9.38 2.84
C ALA A 46 0.04 10.40 3.91
N ASP A 47 -1.10 11.07 3.70
CA ASP A 47 -1.61 12.15 4.55
C ASP A 47 -2.48 11.65 5.72
N GLY A 48 -2.80 10.35 5.76
CA GLY A 48 -3.65 9.77 6.81
C GLY A 48 -5.14 10.11 6.69
N ARG A 49 -5.61 10.45 5.49
CA ARG A 49 -7.01 10.81 5.18
C ARG A 49 -7.84 9.59 4.78
N TYR A 50 -8.02 8.65 5.69
CA TYR A 50 -8.84 7.46 5.45
C TYR A 50 -9.59 7.04 6.71
N ASP A 51 -10.71 6.37 6.51
CA ASP A 51 -11.49 5.71 7.55
C ASP A 51 -11.61 4.20 7.27
N ILE A 52 -12.54 3.54 7.95
CA ILE A 52 -12.75 2.08 7.81
C ILE A 52 -13.42 1.68 6.49
N HIS A 53 -14.07 2.61 5.77
CA HIS A 53 -14.77 2.38 4.50
C HIS A 53 -14.01 2.91 3.28
N TRP A 54 -12.93 3.67 3.51
CA TRP A 54 -12.12 4.27 2.45
C TRP A 54 -11.66 3.26 1.40
N LEU A 55 -11.20 2.08 1.80
CA LEU A 55 -10.70 1.07 0.84
C LEU A 55 -11.82 0.52 -0.04
N GLU A 56 -13.02 0.33 0.50
CA GLU A 56 -14.18 -0.14 -0.25
C GLU A 56 -14.58 0.89 -1.31
N SER A 57 -14.64 2.17 -0.91
CA SER A 57 -14.96 3.28 -1.81
C SER A 57 -13.90 3.46 -2.89
N TYR A 58 -12.62 3.42 -2.49
CA TYR A 58 -11.48 3.53 -3.41
C TYR A 58 -11.48 2.46 -4.51
N LEU A 59 -11.82 1.22 -4.15
CA LEU A 59 -11.86 0.11 -5.11
C LEU A 59 -13.10 0.16 -6.01
N ALA A 60 -14.23 0.68 -5.51
CA ALA A 60 -15.44 0.88 -6.29
C ALA A 60 -15.21 1.94 -7.38
N ASP A 61 -14.66 3.10 -7.02
CA ASP A 61 -14.36 4.19 -7.97
C ASP A 61 -13.40 3.73 -9.08
N LYS A 62 -12.48 2.83 -8.77
CA LYS A 62 -11.48 2.30 -9.71
C LYS A 62 -12.02 1.22 -10.66
N GLN A 63 -13.21 0.66 -10.41
CA GLN A 63 -13.88 -0.28 -11.32
C GLN A 63 -14.67 0.40 -12.43
N ASP A 64 -14.97 1.69 -12.25
CA ASP A 64 -15.74 2.49 -13.20
C ASP A 64 -14.86 3.15 -14.29
N ASP A 65 -13.53 3.01 -14.21
CA ASP A 65 -12.50 3.41 -15.19
C ASP A 65 -12.03 2.22 -16.06
#